data_AF-A0A062XWZ2-F1
#
_entry.id   AF-A0A062XWZ2-F1
#
_cell.length_a   1.000
_cell.length_b   1.000
_cell.length_c   1.000
_cell.angle_alpha   90.00
_cell.angle_beta   90.00
_cell.angle_gamma   90.00
#
_symmetry.space_group_name_H-M   'P 1'
#
loop_
_entity.id
_entity.type
_entity.pdbx_description
1 polymer ?
#
loop_
_entity_poly.entity_id
_entity_poly.type
_entity_poly.pdbx_seq_one_letter_code
_entity_poly.pdbx_strand_id
1 'polypeptide(L)'
;MRVTFAFSALLGVACAAVASPPGRVIVLGFDGADAALTEKLLAEGKLPHLAALASKGGYARLTPTVPAQTPVSWATFTTGRDPGGTQIFDFLRRDPQTYMPTFAVAEERKAKFLLGTANRPAVTAAFVLAGLLLAYWLARRLRRRRPWLHALPVAVV
;
A
#
# COMPACT_ATOMS: atom_id res chain seq x y z
N MET A 1 18.83 40.50 25.74
CA MET A 1 18.49 39.06 25.80
C MET A 1 18.76 38.41 24.45
N ARG A 2 19.80 37.56 24.41
CA ARG A 2 20.27 36.82 23.24
C ARG A 2 19.28 35.73 22.90
N VAL A 3 18.94 35.56 21.62
CA VAL A 3 18.53 34.26 21.13
C VAL A 3 18.93 34.13 19.66
N THR A 4 20.07 33.47 19.45
CA THR A 4 20.51 32.96 18.15
C THR A 4 19.56 31.86 17.69
N PHE A 5 19.34 31.77 16.39
CA PHE A 5 18.59 30.70 15.76
C PHE A 5 19.58 29.79 15.04
N ALA A 6 19.74 28.57 15.53
CA ALA A 6 20.44 27.52 14.81
C ALA A 6 19.46 26.91 13.79
N PHE A 7 19.75 27.08 12.51
CA PHE A 7 19.10 26.32 11.45
C PHE A 7 19.92 25.04 11.27
N SER A 8 19.56 23.99 12.00
CA SER A 8 20.18 22.67 11.82
C SER A 8 19.62 22.05 10.55
N ALA A 9 20.36 22.15 9.45
CA ALA A 9 20.17 21.30 8.29
C ALA A 9 20.53 19.87 8.72
N LEU A 10 19.51 19.03 8.96
CA LEU A 10 19.69 17.59 9.03
C LEU A 10 20.08 17.11 7.62
N LEU A 11 21.38 16.96 7.39
CA LEU A 11 21.87 16.01 6.38
C LEU A 11 21.41 14.62 6.83
N GLY A 12 20.30 14.14 6.27
CA GLY A 12 19.96 12.74 6.31
C GLY A 12 21.01 11.96 5.54
N VAL A 13 22.03 11.46 6.25
CA VAL A 13 22.88 10.38 5.74
C VAL A 13 21.97 9.18 5.59
N ALA A 14 21.43 9.01 4.38
CA ALA A 14 20.81 7.76 3.97
C ALA A 14 21.94 6.73 3.91
N CYS A 15 22.11 6.00 5.01
CA CYS A 15 22.83 4.74 5.01
C CYS A 15 22.04 3.81 4.08
N ALA A 16 22.38 3.80 2.80
CA ALA A 16 21.91 2.79 1.87
C ALA A 16 22.59 1.50 2.28
N ALA A 17 21.95 0.75 3.18
CA ALA A 17 22.32 -0.62 3.45
C ALA A 17 22.38 -1.35 2.10
N VAL A 18 23.56 -1.85 1.74
CA VAL A 18 23.72 -2.74 0.60
C VAL A 18 22.94 -4.00 0.92
N ALA A 19 21.67 -4.03 0.51
CA ALA A 19 20.86 -5.23 0.58
C ALA A 19 21.52 -6.28 -0.31
N SER A 20 21.84 -7.46 0.25
CA SER A 20 22.19 -8.61 -0.58
C SER A 20 21.10 -8.80 -1.63
N PRO A 21 21.46 -9.17 -2.89
CA PRO A 21 20.46 -9.38 -3.92
C PRO A 21 19.42 -10.37 -3.37
N PRO A 22 18.13 -9.99 -3.37
CA PRO A 22 17.12 -10.81 -2.73
C PRO A 22 17.14 -12.20 -3.36
N GLY A 23 17.06 -13.23 -2.51
CA GLY A 23 16.88 -14.59 -2.99
C GLY A 23 15.70 -14.65 -3.96
N ARG A 24 15.83 -15.44 -5.03
CA ARG A 24 14.74 -15.61 -5.99
C ARG A 24 13.72 -16.58 -5.43
N VAL A 25 12.46 -16.15 -5.39
CA VAL A 25 11.31 -16.97 -5.00
C VAL A 25 10.47 -17.25 -6.24
N ILE A 26 10.12 -18.52 -6.43
CA ILE A 26 9.17 -18.95 -7.46
C ILE A 26 7.99 -19.57 -6.74
N VAL A 27 6.78 -19.12 -7.07
CA VAL A 27 5.54 -19.73 -6.59
C VAL A 27 4.81 -20.34 -7.78
N LEU A 28 4.49 -21.63 -7.68
CA LEU A 28 3.78 -22.40 -8.70
C LEU A 28 2.40 -22.74 -8.16
N GLY A 29 1.36 -22.42 -8.92
CA GLY A 29 -0.01 -22.84 -8.64
C GLY A 29 -0.50 -23.81 -9.70
N PHE A 30 -1.13 -24.89 -9.25
CA PHE A 30 -1.75 -25.90 -10.11
C PHE A 30 -3.26 -25.80 -9.94
N ASP A 31 -3.98 -25.50 -11.02
CA ASP A 31 -5.44 -25.41 -10.98
C ASP A 31 -6.05 -26.81 -10.82
N GLY A 32 -7.07 -26.93 -9.96
CA GLY A 32 -7.74 -28.20 -9.65
C GLY A 32 -6.88 -29.23 -8.91
N ALA A 33 -5.73 -28.84 -8.32
CA ALA A 33 -4.89 -29.76 -7.56
C ALA A 33 -5.52 -30.13 -6.20
N ASP A 34 -6.18 -31.28 -6.16
CA ASP A 34 -6.77 -31.83 -4.94
C ASP A 34 -5.71 -32.47 -4.02
N ALA A 35 -5.83 -32.19 -2.72
CA ALA A 35 -4.88 -32.67 -1.71
C ALA A 35 -4.97 -34.20 -1.52
N ALA A 36 -6.18 -34.77 -1.50
CA ALA A 36 -6.35 -36.20 -1.28
C ALA A 36 -5.80 -37.03 -2.45
N LEU A 37 -6.03 -36.57 -3.69
CA LEU A 37 -5.43 -37.17 -4.88
C LEU A 37 -3.90 -37.04 -4.87
N THR A 38 -3.38 -35.87 -4.50
CA THR A 38 -1.92 -35.63 -4.41
C THR A 38 -1.27 -36.58 -3.42
N GLU A 39 -1.84 -36.74 -2.23
CA GLU A 39 -1.34 -37.66 -1.20
C GLU A 39 -1.42 -39.12 -1.63
N LYS A 40 -2.51 -39.53 -2.29
CA LYS A 40 -2.63 -40.87 -2.88
C LYS A 40 -1.50 -41.13 -3.88
N LEU A 41 -1.25 -40.21 -4.80
CA LEU A 41 -0.20 -40.35 -5.83
C LEU A 41 1.22 -40.30 -5.23
N LEU A 42 1.43 -39.55 -4.15
CA LEU A 42 2.67 -39.58 -3.36
C LEU A 42 2.89 -40.95 -2.72
N ALA A 43 1.86 -41.52 -2.09
CA ALA A 43 1.92 -42.84 -1.48
C ALA A 43 2.17 -43.96 -2.50
N GLU A 44 1.63 -43.81 -3.72
CA GLU A 44 1.89 -44.72 -4.85
C GLU A 44 3.28 -44.51 -5.49
N GLY A 45 4.08 -43.56 -5.02
CA GLY A 45 5.42 -43.27 -5.57
C GLY A 45 5.42 -42.57 -6.93
N LYS A 46 4.26 -42.06 -7.38
CA LYS A 46 4.09 -41.46 -8.72
C LYS A 46 4.52 -40.00 -8.81
N LEU A 47 4.79 -39.35 -7.68
CA LEU A 47 5.20 -37.94 -7.60
C LEU A 47 6.58 -37.78 -6.94
N PRO A 48 7.66 -38.35 -7.52
CA PRO A 48 8.98 -38.41 -6.88
C PRO A 48 9.59 -37.04 -6.62
N HIS A 49 9.39 -36.07 -7.53
CA HIS A 49 9.90 -34.72 -7.35
C HIS A 49 9.16 -33.94 -6.26
N LEU A 50 7.83 -34.13 -6.16
CA LEU A 50 7.05 -33.51 -5.09
C LEU A 50 7.40 -34.12 -3.73
N ALA A 51 7.62 -35.44 -3.67
CA ALA A 51 8.09 -36.12 -2.47
C ALA A 51 9.45 -35.57 -2.00
N ALA A 52 10.38 -35.34 -2.93
CA ALA A 52 11.68 -34.75 -2.62
C ALA A 52 11.60 -33.29 -2.15
N LEU A 53 10.61 -32.52 -2.63
CA LEU A 53 10.36 -31.16 -2.14
C LEU A 53 9.73 -31.17 -0.75
N ALA A 54 8.74 -32.04 -0.52
CA ALA A 54 8.08 -32.17 0.77
C ALA A 54 9.06 -32.62 1.88
N SER A 55 10.02 -33.51 1.58
CA SER A 55 11.01 -33.96 2.56
C SER A 55 12.08 -32.93 2.91
N LYS A 56 12.41 -32.02 1.98
CA LYS A 56 13.38 -30.93 2.21
C LYS A 56 12.78 -29.71 2.88
N GLY A 57 11.48 -29.49 2.70
CA GLY A 57 10.75 -28.37 3.27
C GLY A 57 9.57 -28.86 4.09
N GLY A 58 8.40 -28.93 3.45
CA GLY A 58 7.21 -29.45 4.08
C GLY A 58 6.05 -29.60 3.10
N TYR A 59 4.98 -30.21 3.59
CA TYR A 59 3.70 -30.35 2.91
C TYR A 59 2.58 -30.05 3.90
N ALA A 60 1.60 -29.27 3.49
CA ALA A 60 0.42 -28.96 4.30
C ALA A 60 -0.80 -28.84 3.40
N ARG A 61 -1.94 -29.38 3.87
CA ARG A 61 -3.23 -29.14 3.24
C ARG A 61 -3.64 -27.69 3.48
N LEU A 62 -4.13 -27.03 2.43
CA LEU A 62 -4.70 -25.69 2.51
C LEU A 62 -6.22 -25.78 2.36
N THR A 63 -6.93 -24.87 3.02
CA THR A 63 -8.38 -24.74 2.85
C THR A 63 -8.64 -23.85 1.63
N PRO A 64 -9.43 -24.31 0.63
CA PRO A 64 -9.79 -23.48 -0.50
C PRO A 64 -10.70 -22.33 -0.07
N THR A 65 -10.82 -21.33 -0.95
CA THR A 65 -11.80 -20.26 -0.77
C THR A 65 -13.23 -20.78 -0.85
N VAL A 66 -14.19 -20.03 -0.30
CA VAL A 66 -15.61 -20.27 -0.49
C VAL A 66 -16.20 -19.11 -1.30
N PRO A 67 -16.71 -19.36 -2.52
CA PRO A 67 -16.78 -20.65 -3.21
C PRO A 67 -15.41 -21.10 -3.78
N ALA A 68 -15.21 -22.42 -3.89
CA ALA A 68 -13.98 -23.03 -4.39
C ALA A 68 -13.91 -22.96 -5.93
N GLN A 69 -13.88 -21.74 -6.46
CA GLN A 69 -13.83 -21.43 -7.88
C GLN A 69 -12.44 -20.92 -8.25
N THR A 70 -11.98 -21.22 -9.47
CA THR A 70 -10.69 -20.76 -10.01
C THR A 70 -10.50 -19.25 -9.84
N PRO A 71 -11.39 -18.36 -10.33
CA PRO A 71 -11.17 -16.91 -10.25
C PRO A 71 -11.14 -16.40 -8.80
N VAL A 72 -11.91 -17.03 -7.90
CA VAL A 72 -11.99 -16.66 -6.48
C VAL A 72 -10.69 -17.01 -5.75
N SER A 73 -10.17 -18.22 -6.01
CA SER A 73 -8.93 -18.71 -5.40
C SER A 73 -7.72 -17.92 -5.88
N TRP A 74 -7.61 -17.64 -7.18
CA TRP A 74 -6.51 -16.86 -7.74
C TRP A 74 -6.53 -15.39 -7.27
N ALA A 75 -7.70 -14.76 -7.20
CA ALA A 75 -7.82 -13.40 -6.67
C ALA A 75 -7.40 -13.33 -5.19
N THR A 76 -7.82 -14.30 -4.38
CA THR A 76 -7.45 -14.38 -2.96
C THR A 76 -5.95 -14.63 -2.79
N PHE A 77 -5.41 -15.59 -3.55
CA PHE A 77 -3.99 -15.94 -3.52
C PHE A 77 -3.08 -14.75 -3.90
N THR A 78 -3.43 -14.02 -4.95
CA THR A 78 -2.61 -12.90 -5.44
C THR A 78 -2.68 -11.65 -4.57
N THR A 79 -3.80 -11.42 -3.87
CA THR A 79 -4.01 -10.21 -3.07
C THR A 79 -3.85 -10.41 -1.56
N GLY A 80 -3.88 -11.65 -1.08
CA GLY A 80 -3.92 -11.98 0.34
C GLY A 80 -5.23 -11.59 1.03
N ARG A 81 -6.29 -11.26 0.28
CA ARG A 81 -7.62 -10.90 0.80
C ARG A 81 -8.60 -12.03 0.55
N ASP A 82 -9.56 -12.20 1.44
CA ASP A 82 -10.65 -13.15 1.24
C ASP A 82 -11.59 -12.74 0.06
N PRO A 83 -12.55 -13.59 -0.33
CA PRO A 83 -13.53 -13.27 -1.37
C PRO A 83 -14.32 -11.98 -1.08
N GLY A 84 -14.57 -11.66 0.20
CA GLY A 84 -15.21 -10.41 0.60
C GLY A 84 -14.35 -9.18 0.29
N GLY A 85 -13.04 -9.26 0.48
CA GLY A 85 -12.10 -8.18 0.15
C GLY A 85 -11.79 -8.06 -1.35
N THR A 86 -11.84 -9.17 -2.09
CA THR A 86 -11.59 -9.18 -3.54
C THR A 86 -12.83 -8.89 -4.37
N GLN A 87 -14.03 -9.15 -3.83
CA GLN A 87 -15.33 -9.01 -4.51
C GLN A 87 -15.49 -9.89 -5.76
N ILE A 88 -14.66 -10.94 -5.88
CA ILE A 88 -14.72 -11.93 -6.96
C ILE A 88 -15.30 -13.21 -6.35
N PHE A 89 -16.45 -13.65 -6.87
CA PHE A 89 -17.20 -14.79 -6.34
C PHE A 89 -17.45 -15.90 -7.37
N ASP A 90 -17.28 -15.60 -8.66
CA ASP A 90 -17.47 -16.54 -9.77
C ASP A 90 -16.82 -15.93 -11.02
N PHE A 91 -16.86 -16.62 -12.17
CA PHE A 91 -16.55 -16.07 -13.49
C PHE A 91 -17.58 -15.03 -13.96
N LEU A 92 -18.78 -15.08 -13.38
CA LEU A 92 -19.88 -14.17 -13.65
C LEU A 92 -20.17 -13.32 -12.42
N ARG A 93 -20.52 -12.06 -12.65
CA ARG A 93 -21.14 -11.20 -11.64
C ARG A 93 -22.46 -10.67 -12.17
N ARG A 94 -23.34 -10.24 -11.28
CA ARG A 94 -24.59 -9.58 -11.67
C ARG A 94 -24.37 -8.09 -11.65
N ASP A 95 -24.85 -7.41 -12.69
CA ASP A 95 -25.00 -5.96 -12.65
C ASP A 95 -26.05 -5.60 -11.58
N PRO A 96 -25.72 -4.81 -10.56
CA PRO A 96 -26.68 -4.46 -9.51
C PRO A 96 -27.88 -3.64 -9.98
N GLN A 97 -27.78 -2.95 -11.13
CA GLN A 97 -28.85 -2.13 -11.70
C GLN A 97 -29.78 -2.96 -12.59
N THR A 98 -29.21 -3.80 -13.44
CA THR A 98 -29.97 -4.54 -14.46
C THR A 98 -30.21 -6.01 -14.10
N TYR A 99 -29.51 -6.53 -13.08
CA TYR A 99 -29.47 -7.94 -12.68
C TYR A 99 -28.96 -8.91 -13.75
N MET A 100 -28.51 -8.38 -14.90
CA MET A 100 -28.00 -9.19 -15.99
C MET A 100 -26.61 -9.74 -15.64
N PRO A 101 -26.30 -10.98 -16.07
CA PRO A 101 -24.97 -11.54 -15.90
C PRO A 101 -23.98 -10.77 -16.76
N THR A 102 -22.84 -10.46 -16.17
CA THR A 102 -21.66 -9.92 -16.85
C THR A 102 -20.42 -10.66 -16.37
N PHE A 103 -19.32 -10.56 -17.08
CA PHE A 103 -18.09 -11.25 -16.70
C PHE A 103 -17.46 -10.59 -15.47
N ALA A 104 -17.07 -11.41 -14.49
CA ALA A 104 -16.31 -11.00 -13.32
C ALA A 104 -14.81 -10.93 -13.66
N VAL A 105 -14.47 -10.19 -14.71
CA VAL A 105 -13.08 -9.90 -15.06
C VAL A 105 -12.56 -8.80 -14.15
N ALA A 106 -11.24 -8.79 -13.93
CA ALA A 106 -10.58 -7.68 -13.27
C ALA A 106 -10.95 -6.37 -13.98
N GLU A 107 -11.58 -5.46 -13.25
CA GLU A 107 -11.82 -4.10 -13.72
C GLU A 107 -10.73 -3.19 -13.21
N GLU A 108 -10.10 -2.46 -14.12
CA GLU A 108 -9.26 -1.35 -13.71
C GLU A 108 -10.16 -0.24 -13.16
N ARG A 109 -10.12 -0.04 -11.84
CA ARG A 109 -10.78 1.09 -11.17
C ARG A 109 -9.74 2.12 -10.78
N LYS A 110 -9.96 3.37 -11.19
CA LYS A 110 -9.20 4.50 -10.68
C LYS A 110 -9.68 4.82 -9.25
N ALA A 111 -8.90 4.46 -8.25
CA ALA A 111 -9.15 4.84 -6.86
C ALA A 111 -8.50 6.20 -6.56
N LYS A 112 -9.15 7.04 -5.75
CA LYS A 112 -8.54 8.28 -5.25
C LYS A 112 -7.44 7.90 -4.24
N PHE A 113 -6.20 8.21 -4.60
CA PHE A 113 -5.05 8.02 -3.71
C PHE A 113 -4.72 9.32 -2.99
N LEU A 114 -4.80 9.30 -1.65
CA LEU A 114 -4.72 10.48 -0.78
C LEU A 114 -5.52 11.60 -1.44
N LEU A 115 -4.70 12.53 -1.91
CA LEU A 115 -4.77 13.57 -2.86
C LEU A 115 -5.51 13.19 -4.22
N GLY A 116 -4.79 12.94 -5.31
CA GLY A 116 -5.40 12.85 -6.65
C GLY A 116 -5.83 14.24 -7.16
N THR A 117 -6.43 14.33 -8.35
CA THR A 117 -6.76 15.63 -8.97
C THR A 117 -7.61 16.53 -8.08
N ALA A 118 -8.50 15.94 -7.26
CA ALA A 118 -9.43 16.61 -6.33
C ALA A 118 -8.79 17.36 -5.15
N ASN A 119 -7.48 17.44 -5.12
CA ASN A 119 -6.79 17.29 -3.85
C ASN A 119 -5.41 17.98 -3.87
N ARG A 120 -5.01 18.41 -5.07
CA ARG A 120 -4.10 19.53 -5.34
C ARG A 120 -4.49 20.82 -4.57
N PRO A 121 -5.77 21.26 -4.49
CA PRO A 121 -6.19 22.39 -3.65
C PRO A 121 -5.90 22.20 -2.14
N ALA A 122 -6.03 20.99 -1.60
CA ALA A 122 -5.76 20.71 -0.19
C ALA A 122 -4.26 20.71 0.14
N VAL A 123 -3.43 20.20 -0.77
CA VAL A 123 -1.97 20.36 -0.68
C VAL A 123 -1.59 21.84 -0.75
N THR A 124 -2.18 22.61 -1.67
CA THR A 124 -1.87 24.04 -1.81
C THR A 124 -2.35 24.87 -0.62
N ALA A 125 -3.56 24.64 -0.10
CA ALA A 125 -4.03 25.29 1.12
C ALA A 125 -3.15 24.97 2.33
N ALA A 126 -2.66 23.73 2.47
CA ALA A 126 -1.72 23.35 3.53
C ALA A 126 -0.38 24.10 3.41
N PHE A 127 0.16 24.27 2.19
CA PHE A 127 1.34 25.09 1.93
C PHE A 127 1.11 26.59 2.20
N VAL A 128 -0.06 27.12 1.83
CA VAL A 128 -0.42 28.53 2.08
C VAL A 128 -0.56 28.79 3.57
N LEU A 129 -1.28 27.94 4.30
CA LEU A 129 -1.49 28.07 5.74
C LEU A 129 -0.16 27.95 6.52
N ALA A 130 0.68 26.97 6.14
CA ALA A 130 2.01 26.82 6.73
C ALA A 130 2.88 28.06 6.49
N GLY A 131 2.80 28.67 5.30
CA GLY A 131 3.47 29.92 4.97
C GLY A 131 2.96 31.12 5.78
N LEU A 132 1.63 31.27 5.91
CA LEU A 132 1.01 32.35 6.68
C LEU A 132 1.31 32.23 8.19
N LEU A 133 1.29 31.01 8.73
CA LEU A 133 1.62 30.74 10.13
C LEU A 133 3.12 30.98 10.40
N LEU A 134 3.99 30.56 9.49
CA LEU A 134 5.43 30.83 9.58
C LEU A 134 5.71 32.34 9.54
N ALA A 135 5.05 33.07 8.63
CA ALA A 135 5.16 34.52 8.53
C ALA A 135 4.64 35.24 9.78
N TYR A 136 3.45 34.87 10.27
CA TYR A 136 2.87 35.38 11.52
C TYR A 136 3.79 35.10 12.72
N TRP A 137 4.36 33.90 12.80
CA TRP A 137 5.28 33.51 13.86
C TRP A 137 6.60 34.31 13.80
N LEU A 138 7.18 34.48 12.61
CA LEU A 138 8.35 35.34 12.40
C LEU A 138 8.04 36.79 12.80
N ALA A 139 6.91 37.34 12.36
CA ALA A 139 6.48 38.69 12.68
C ALA A 139 6.28 38.88 14.19
N ARG A 140 5.61 37.94 14.86
CA ARG A 140 5.41 37.96 16.32
C ARG A 140 6.72 37.80 17.08
N ARG A 141 7.66 36.98 16.57
CA ARG A 141 8.98 36.76 17.18
C ARG A 141 9.90 37.97 17.01
N LEU A 142 9.85 38.64 15.87
CA LEU A 142 10.54 39.91 15.61
C LEU A 142 9.99 41.02 16.51
N ARG A 143 8.66 41.18 16.60
CA ARG A 143 8.01 42.17 17.47
C ARG A 143 8.29 41.94 18.95
N ARG A 144 8.29 40.69 19.43
CA ARG A 144 8.64 40.35 20.82
C ARG A 144 10.09 40.66 21.20
N ARG A 145 11.02 40.61 20.24
CA ARG A 145 12.47 40.81 20.50
C ARG A 145 12.92 42.24 20.37
N ARG A 146 12.12 43.08 19.71
CA ARG A 146 12.42 44.47 19.46
C ARG A 146 11.21 45.34 19.86
N PRO A 147 10.95 45.51 21.17
CA PRO A 147 9.88 46.38 21.65
C PRO A 147 10.03 47.85 21.18
N TRP A 148 11.22 48.24 20.74
CA TRP A 148 11.53 49.56 20.15
C TRP A 148 10.92 49.76 18.76
N LEU A 149 10.38 48.72 18.12
CA LEU A 149 9.66 48.83 16.84
C LEU A 149 8.28 49.50 16.98
N HIS A 150 7.73 49.59 18.20
CA HIS A 150 6.49 50.33 18.46
C HIS A 150 6.70 51.84 18.58
N ALA A 151 7.95 52.29 18.65
CA ALA A 151 8.32 53.70 18.84
C ALA A 151 8.73 54.39 17.53
N LEU A 152 8.76 53.68 16.39
CA LEU A 152 9.05 54.32 15.11
C LEU A 152 7.75 54.68 14.41
N PRO A 153 7.51 55.98 14.08
CA PRO A 153 6.48 56.32 13.13
C PRO A 153 6.80 55.57 11.84
N VAL A 154 5.79 54.96 11.22
CA VAL A 154 5.95 54.37 9.89
C VAL A 154 6.23 55.54 8.95
N ALA A 155 7.50 55.88 8.78
CA ALA A 155 7.95 56.89 7.84
C ALA A 155 7.69 56.33 6.45
N VAL A 156 6.60 56.81 5.86
CA VAL A 156 6.30 56.62 4.45
C VAL A 156 7.21 57.58 3.69
N VAL A 157 8.20 57.01 3.01
CA VAL A 157 8.78 57.53 1.77
C VAL A 157 8.86 56.35 0.80
#